data_AF-A0A0S7X7P5-F1
#
_entry.id   AF-A0A0S7X7P5-F1
#
_cell.length_a   1.000
_cell.length_b   1.000
_cell.length_c   1.000
_cell.angle_alpha   90.00
_cell.angle_beta   90.00
_cell.angle_gamma   90.00
#
_symmetry.space_group_name_H-M   'P 1'
#
loop_
_entity.id
_entity.type
_entity.pdbx_description
1 polymer ?
#
loop_
_entity_poly.entity_id
_entity_poly.type
_entity_poly.pdbx_seq_one_letter_code
_entity_poly.pdbx_strand_id
1 'polypeptide(L)'
;PICPTGKMIERWLWELVFAGVKAAIFWIWKAHSKEFEGGEWGLTDLQGGPTERSRAAGRVAAVIEENHELFASAKPAPSRVALLSDLDTHTLLLREARLQGRDIDAGMNAIFRYARALRRLGLTHDIVTTGSEKPLPLDQYRLLIAPNLFAISEETAQLLRAAVEHGAHLWVDGLFGLKSPTGRISQPVPAHLADVFGAEMLEFRKIDKVLEIKIGDQPVSAPGMVAILKCTSAKPLGAWNGLTVAATNQFAKGITTWVGLTLSEGEEKAVHEAVSGLLRPYAEDLLAEVPLAEMEPSDLLTRVMDAGDKKLILVMNPGDEPRPSPAFAERRILAASEGTTPNRLAPGGWLIAVL
;
A
#
# COMPACT_ATOMS: atom_id res chain seq x y z
N PRO A 1 -10.79 16.82 -13.87
CA PRO A 1 -11.97 16.04 -14.30
C PRO A 1 -11.56 14.98 -15.36
N ILE A 2 -12.03 13.75 -15.20
CA ILE A 2 -11.77 12.64 -16.14
C ILE A 2 -13.10 12.10 -16.67
N CYS A 3 -13.14 11.67 -17.93
CA CYS A 3 -14.25 10.86 -18.46
C CYS A 3 -13.78 9.40 -18.48
N PRO A 4 -14.25 8.53 -17.56
CA PRO A 4 -13.77 7.15 -17.50
C PRO A 4 -14.10 6.40 -18.80
N THR A 5 -13.14 5.65 -19.32
CA THR A 5 -13.39 4.69 -20.42
C THR A 5 -14.05 3.42 -19.89
N GLY A 6 -14.59 2.58 -20.76
CA GLY A 6 -15.12 1.27 -20.38
C GLY A 6 -14.05 0.39 -19.72
N LYS A 7 -12.80 0.46 -20.19
CA LYS A 7 -11.66 -0.26 -19.59
C LYS A 7 -11.40 0.17 -18.15
N MET A 8 -11.49 1.47 -17.86
CA MET A 8 -11.36 1.99 -16.50
C MET A 8 -12.50 1.52 -15.60
N ILE A 9 -13.74 1.51 -16.12
CA ILE A 9 -14.92 1.03 -15.37
C ILE A 9 -14.77 -0.45 -14.99
N GLU A 10 -14.39 -1.32 -15.92
CA GLU A 10 -14.15 -2.74 -15.64
C GLU A 10 -13.08 -2.92 -14.56
N ARG A 11 -11.95 -2.24 -14.72
CA ARG A 11 -10.84 -2.32 -13.77
C ARG A 11 -11.27 -1.88 -12.36
N TRP A 12 -11.97 -0.76 -12.25
CA TRP A 12 -12.43 -0.25 -10.95
C TRP A 12 -13.42 -1.20 -10.29
N LEU A 13 -14.39 -1.73 -11.03
CA LEU A 13 -15.35 -2.68 -10.48
C LEU A 13 -14.66 -3.96 -10.00
N TRP A 14 -13.70 -4.51 -10.75
CA TRP A 14 -12.96 -5.69 -10.30
C TRP A 14 -12.07 -5.43 -9.09
N GLU A 15 -11.40 -4.27 -9.02
CA GLU A 15 -10.67 -3.85 -7.82
C GLU A 15 -11.59 -3.77 -6.59
N LEU A 16 -12.81 -3.23 -6.74
CA LEU A 16 -13.81 -3.18 -5.66
C LEU A 16 -14.25 -4.58 -5.23
N VAL A 17 -14.60 -5.45 -6.17
CA VAL A 17 -15.00 -6.85 -5.89
C VAL A 17 -13.90 -7.58 -5.13
N PHE A 18 -12.65 -7.48 -5.60
CA PHE A 18 -11.48 -8.11 -4.95
C PHE A 18 -11.04 -7.42 -3.65
N ALA A 19 -11.50 -6.19 -3.39
CA ALA A 19 -11.41 -5.55 -2.08
C ALA A 19 -12.53 -5.98 -1.12
N GLY A 20 -13.45 -6.86 -1.56
CA GLY A 20 -14.54 -7.40 -0.75
C GLY A 20 -15.80 -6.55 -0.73
N VAL A 21 -15.88 -5.52 -1.59
CA VAL A 21 -17.06 -4.66 -1.72
C VAL A 21 -18.25 -5.49 -2.23
N LYS A 22 -19.40 -5.35 -1.55
CA LYS A 22 -20.62 -6.11 -1.87
C LYS A 22 -21.61 -5.37 -2.76
N ALA A 23 -21.42 -4.06 -2.94
CA ALA A 23 -22.20 -3.26 -3.89
C ALA A 23 -21.37 -2.07 -4.37
N ALA A 24 -21.38 -1.81 -5.67
CA ALA A 24 -20.83 -0.61 -6.29
C ALA A 24 -21.97 0.19 -6.93
N ILE A 25 -22.12 1.45 -6.53
CA ILE A 25 -23.17 2.34 -7.01
C ILE A 25 -22.51 3.46 -7.80
N PHE A 26 -22.94 3.64 -9.06
CA PHE A 26 -22.48 4.74 -9.88
C PHE A 26 -23.23 6.03 -9.56
N TRP A 27 -22.50 7.10 -9.28
CA TRP A 27 -23.00 8.47 -9.33
C TRP A 27 -22.80 8.98 -10.76
N ILE A 28 -23.83 9.07 -11.61
CA ILE A 28 -25.24 8.68 -11.44
C ILE A 28 -25.73 7.96 -12.70
N TRP A 29 -26.88 7.27 -12.64
CA TRP A 29 -27.42 6.57 -13.82
C TRP A 29 -27.66 7.54 -15.00
N LYS A 30 -28.46 8.59 -14.78
CA LYS A 30 -28.76 9.64 -15.75
C LYS A 30 -28.33 10.99 -15.21
N ALA A 31 -27.60 11.76 -16.02
CA ALA A 31 -27.13 13.10 -15.64
C ALA A 31 -28.28 14.03 -15.22
N HIS A 32 -27.99 14.97 -14.31
CA HIS A 32 -28.91 16.05 -13.97
C HIS A 32 -29.20 16.89 -15.22
N SER A 33 -30.43 17.37 -15.37
CA SER A 33 -30.82 18.18 -16.54
C SER A 33 -30.64 19.68 -16.33
N LYS A 34 -30.28 20.13 -15.12
CA LYS A 34 -30.18 21.55 -14.73
C LYS A 34 -29.15 21.72 -13.60
N GLU A 35 -28.73 22.97 -13.40
CA GLU A 35 -27.91 23.45 -12.28
C GLU A 35 -26.50 22.83 -12.22
N PHE A 36 -25.89 22.88 -11.04
CA PHE A 36 -24.59 22.31 -10.74
C PHE A 36 -24.57 20.82 -11.13
N GLU A 37 -23.54 20.41 -11.89
CA GLU A 37 -23.40 19.07 -12.49
C GLU A 37 -24.44 18.72 -13.58
N GLY A 38 -25.17 19.70 -14.11
CA GLY A 38 -26.08 19.51 -15.23
C GLY A 38 -25.39 18.95 -16.47
N GLY A 39 -25.77 17.75 -16.91
CA GLY A 39 -25.17 17.05 -18.05
C GLY A 39 -23.92 16.23 -17.71
N GLU A 40 -23.45 16.25 -16.46
CA GLU A 40 -22.26 15.54 -16.00
C GLU A 40 -22.57 14.18 -15.36
N TRP A 41 -21.54 13.36 -15.15
CA TRP A 41 -21.53 12.09 -14.39
C TRP A 41 -22.41 10.93 -14.88
N GLY A 42 -23.34 11.14 -15.81
CA GLY A 42 -24.26 10.12 -16.30
C GLY A 42 -23.58 8.83 -16.83
N LEU A 43 -24.08 7.68 -16.39
CA LEU A 43 -23.69 6.37 -16.93
C LEU A 43 -24.37 6.09 -18.27
N THR A 44 -25.56 6.65 -18.51
CA THR A 44 -26.25 6.69 -19.81
C THR A 44 -25.93 7.97 -20.58
N ASP A 45 -26.26 7.99 -21.88
CA ASP A 45 -26.33 9.25 -22.63
C ASP A 45 -27.49 10.15 -22.12
N LEU A 46 -27.59 11.37 -22.67
CA LEU A 46 -28.63 12.34 -22.27
C LEU A 46 -30.07 11.87 -22.59
N GLN A 47 -30.22 10.93 -23.53
CA GLN A 47 -31.49 10.32 -23.89
C GLN A 47 -31.80 9.06 -23.07
N GLY A 48 -30.87 8.59 -22.23
CA GLY A 48 -31.00 7.36 -21.44
C GLY A 48 -30.49 6.11 -22.14
N GLY A 49 -29.83 6.24 -23.29
CA GLY A 49 -29.24 5.14 -24.03
C GLY A 49 -27.92 4.63 -23.43
N PRO A 50 -27.50 3.40 -23.79
CA PRO A 50 -26.29 2.79 -23.25
C PRO A 50 -25.01 3.46 -23.78
N THR A 51 -24.05 3.68 -22.89
CA THR A 51 -22.71 4.18 -23.22
C THR A 51 -21.68 3.04 -23.18
N GLU A 52 -20.44 3.32 -23.59
CA GLU A 52 -19.32 2.39 -23.37
C GLU A 52 -19.19 2.00 -21.88
N ARG A 53 -19.38 2.96 -20.97
CA ARG A 53 -19.30 2.75 -19.51
C ARG A 53 -20.43 1.87 -18.98
N SER A 54 -21.67 2.09 -19.42
CA SER A 54 -22.80 1.25 -18.97
C SER A 54 -22.67 -0.19 -19.49
N ARG A 55 -22.17 -0.36 -20.73
CA ARG A 55 -21.88 -1.70 -21.29
C ARG A 55 -20.74 -2.40 -20.55
N ALA A 56 -19.69 -1.66 -20.18
CA ALA A 56 -18.59 -2.18 -19.36
C ALA A 56 -19.07 -2.66 -17.97
N ALA A 57 -19.88 -1.86 -17.28
CA ALA A 57 -20.50 -2.27 -16.03
C ALA A 57 -21.37 -3.53 -16.20
N GLY A 58 -22.15 -3.59 -17.30
CA GLY A 58 -22.95 -4.76 -17.64
C GLY A 58 -22.13 -6.04 -17.88
N ARG A 59 -20.95 -5.94 -18.51
CA ARG A 59 -20.04 -7.08 -18.69
C ARG A 59 -19.52 -7.63 -17.36
N VAL A 60 -19.13 -6.75 -16.43
CA VAL A 60 -18.71 -7.18 -15.09
C VAL A 60 -19.86 -7.86 -14.36
N ALA A 61 -21.06 -7.28 -14.39
CA ALA A 61 -22.25 -7.87 -13.77
C ALA A 61 -22.57 -9.27 -14.34
N ALA A 62 -22.47 -9.46 -15.66
CA ALA A 62 -22.69 -10.75 -16.30
C ALA A 62 -21.70 -11.83 -15.80
N VAL A 63 -20.40 -11.51 -15.70
CA VAL A 63 -19.39 -12.46 -15.19
C VAL A 63 -19.66 -12.83 -13.73
N ILE A 64 -20.09 -11.87 -12.90
CA ILE A 64 -20.45 -12.15 -11.50
C ILE A 64 -21.66 -13.09 -11.45
N GLU A 65 -22.70 -12.84 -12.24
CA GLU A 65 -23.91 -13.66 -12.30
C GLU A 65 -23.61 -15.09 -12.78
N GLU A 66 -22.83 -15.23 -13.86
CA GLU A 66 -22.39 -16.53 -14.41
C GLU A 66 -21.58 -17.36 -13.40
N ASN A 67 -20.96 -16.70 -12.41
CA ASN A 67 -20.13 -17.34 -11.38
C ASN A 67 -20.64 -17.02 -9.95
N HIS A 68 -21.95 -16.84 -9.78
CA HIS A 68 -22.52 -16.28 -8.55
C HIS A 68 -22.16 -17.07 -7.29
N GLU A 69 -22.16 -18.41 -7.29
CA GLU A 69 -21.81 -19.23 -6.13
C GLU A 69 -20.37 -18.94 -5.64
N LEU A 70 -19.47 -18.72 -6.59
CA LEU A 70 -18.06 -18.45 -6.34
C LEU A 70 -17.89 -17.05 -5.73
N PHE A 71 -18.49 -16.02 -6.33
CA PHE A 71 -18.39 -14.64 -5.82
C PHE A 71 -19.20 -14.40 -4.54
N ALA A 72 -20.30 -15.13 -4.33
CA ALA A 72 -21.10 -15.04 -3.12
C ALA A 72 -20.33 -15.53 -1.88
N SER A 73 -19.54 -16.59 -2.02
CA SER A 73 -18.70 -17.14 -0.95
C SER A 73 -17.34 -16.43 -0.82
N ALA A 74 -16.90 -15.73 -1.87
CA ALA A 74 -15.60 -15.07 -1.92
C ALA A 74 -15.44 -13.93 -0.89
N LYS A 75 -14.29 -13.94 -0.20
CA LYS A 75 -13.83 -12.86 0.70
C LYS A 75 -12.37 -12.52 0.39
N PRO A 76 -11.93 -11.27 0.57
CA PRO A 76 -10.51 -10.95 0.48
C PRO A 76 -9.68 -11.91 1.34
N ALA A 77 -8.57 -12.42 0.79
CA ALA A 77 -7.68 -13.27 1.55
C ALA A 77 -7.16 -12.50 2.79
N PRO A 78 -7.07 -13.15 3.96
CA PRO A 78 -6.66 -12.49 5.19
C PRO A 78 -5.25 -11.93 5.05
N SER A 79 -5.06 -10.68 5.48
CA SER A 79 -3.75 -10.05 5.45
C SER A 79 -2.92 -10.34 6.70
N ARG A 80 -1.63 -10.61 6.48
CA ARG A 80 -0.58 -10.65 7.51
C ARG A 80 0.23 -9.35 7.57
N VAL A 81 -0.09 -8.38 6.72
CA VAL A 81 0.57 -7.08 6.62
C VAL A 81 -0.41 -5.96 6.97
N ALA A 82 -0.02 -5.07 7.87
CA ALA A 82 -0.76 -3.85 8.18
C ALA A 82 0.03 -2.62 7.71
N LEU A 83 -0.64 -1.73 6.98
CA LEU A 83 -0.15 -0.41 6.62
C LEU A 83 -0.79 0.62 7.56
N LEU A 84 0.01 1.18 8.45
CA LEU A 84 -0.45 2.05 9.51
C LEU A 84 -0.66 3.48 9.00
N SER A 85 -1.78 4.06 9.37
CA SER A 85 -2.18 5.44 9.07
C SER A 85 -2.70 6.09 10.35
N ASP A 86 -2.56 7.41 10.49
CA ASP A 86 -2.96 8.11 11.71
C ASP A 86 -3.49 9.50 11.42
N LEU A 87 -4.60 9.86 12.07
CA LEU A 87 -5.25 11.15 11.84
C LEU A 87 -4.41 12.34 12.34
N ASP A 88 -3.69 12.19 13.45
CA ASP A 88 -2.83 13.24 13.99
C ASP A 88 -1.63 13.46 13.08
N THR A 89 -1.06 12.38 12.53
CA THR A 89 -0.02 12.46 11.50
C THR A 89 -0.52 13.24 10.28
N HIS A 90 -1.67 12.89 9.71
CA HIS A 90 -2.21 13.59 8.54
C HIS A 90 -2.52 15.07 8.85
N THR A 91 -3.07 15.34 10.03
CA THR A 91 -3.41 16.71 10.47
C THR A 91 -2.16 17.58 10.63
N LEU A 92 -1.12 17.05 11.28
CA LEU A 92 0.11 17.78 11.52
C LEU A 92 0.90 17.99 10.22
N LEU A 93 1.01 16.97 9.37
CA LEU A 93 1.66 17.10 8.06
C LEU A 93 0.94 18.11 7.18
N LEU A 94 -0.40 18.08 7.11
CA LEU A 94 -1.19 19.06 6.35
C LEU A 94 -0.95 20.49 6.87
N ARG A 95 -0.94 20.68 8.20
CA ARG A 95 -0.70 21.99 8.81
C ARG A 95 0.70 22.51 8.48
N GLU A 96 1.72 21.67 8.61
CA GLU A 96 3.10 22.08 8.31
C GLU A 96 3.32 22.32 6.82
N ALA A 97 2.71 21.49 5.96
CA ALA A 97 2.79 21.64 4.52
C ALA A 97 2.25 22.99 4.06
N ARG A 98 1.09 23.41 4.59
CA ARG A 98 0.52 24.74 4.31
C ARG A 98 1.41 25.90 4.77
N LEU A 99 2.06 25.75 5.92
CA LEU A 99 2.92 26.81 6.48
C LEU A 99 4.29 26.90 5.79
N GLN A 100 4.76 25.79 5.20
CA GLN A 100 6.11 25.67 4.65
C GLN A 100 6.12 25.49 3.12
N GLY A 101 4.95 25.50 2.46
CA GLY A 101 4.82 25.26 1.03
C GLY A 101 5.23 23.85 0.60
N ARG A 102 5.05 22.84 1.46
CA ARG A 102 5.28 21.42 1.10
C ARG A 102 4.02 20.80 0.49
N ASP A 103 4.18 19.60 -0.06
CA ASP A 103 3.06 18.80 -0.56
C ASP A 103 2.05 18.51 0.56
N ILE A 104 0.82 18.98 0.39
CA ILE A 104 -0.28 18.81 1.35
C ILE A 104 -0.82 17.38 1.39
N ASP A 105 -0.56 16.60 0.33
CA ASP A 105 -1.03 15.22 0.20
C ASP A 105 0.05 14.19 0.60
N ALA A 106 1.23 14.65 1.06
CA ALA A 106 2.37 13.78 1.37
C ALA A 106 2.03 12.62 2.30
N GLY A 107 1.23 12.87 3.36
CA GLY A 107 0.80 11.84 4.30
C GLY A 107 -0.05 10.74 3.65
N MET A 108 -1.02 11.10 2.82
CA MET A 108 -1.84 10.11 2.11
C MET A 108 -1.11 9.45 0.95
N ASN A 109 -0.28 10.21 0.23
CA ASN A 109 0.56 9.69 -0.85
C ASN A 109 1.55 8.64 -0.33
N ALA A 110 2.09 8.80 0.88
CA ALA A 110 2.92 7.80 1.55
C ALA A 110 2.21 6.44 1.65
N ILE A 111 0.98 6.45 2.16
CA ILE A 111 0.13 5.26 2.29
C ILE A 111 -0.12 4.62 0.92
N PHE A 112 -0.51 5.41 -0.09
CA PHE A 112 -0.81 4.87 -1.42
C PHE A 112 0.41 4.27 -2.13
N ARG A 113 1.59 4.90 -2.00
CA ARG A 113 2.83 4.40 -2.59
C ARG A 113 3.26 3.08 -1.97
N TYR A 114 3.20 2.95 -0.64
CA TYR A 114 3.49 1.69 0.03
C TYR A 114 2.45 0.61 -0.27
N ALA A 115 1.15 0.94 -0.24
CA ALA A 115 0.08 0.02 -0.63
C ALA A 115 0.31 -0.56 -2.03
N ARG A 116 0.75 0.29 -2.96
CA ARG A 116 1.07 -0.12 -4.33
C ARG A 116 2.35 -0.95 -4.41
N ALA A 117 3.40 -0.60 -3.65
CA ALA A 117 4.63 -1.38 -3.56
C ALA A 117 4.35 -2.80 -3.05
N LEU A 118 3.54 -2.95 -2.00
CA LEU A 118 3.15 -4.26 -1.46
C LEU A 118 2.35 -5.09 -2.46
N ARG A 119 1.43 -4.46 -3.20
CA ARG A 119 0.67 -5.16 -4.25
C ARG A 119 1.51 -5.64 -5.42
N ARG A 120 2.59 -4.94 -5.74
CA ARG A 120 3.59 -5.38 -6.74
C ARG A 120 4.43 -6.56 -6.23
N LEU A 121 4.58 -6.70 -4.92
CA LEU A 121 5.15 -7.89 -4.27
C LEU A 121 4.13 -9.04 -4.14
N GLY A 122 2.88 -8.82 -4.57
CA GLY A 122 1.77 -9.76 -4.40
C GLY A 122 1.24 -9.88 -2.97
N LEU A 123 1.71 -9.04 -2.05
CA LEU A 123 1.29 -9.03 -0.66
C LEU A 123 -0.06 -8.31 -0.51
N THR A 124 -1.05 -9.03 0.01
CA THR A 124 -2.25 -8.43 0.57
C THR A 124 -1.89 -7.64 1.83
N HIS A 125 -2.56 -6.50 2.01
CA HIS A 125 -2.34 -5.60 3.14
C HIS A 125 -3.67 -4.99 3.60
N ASP A 126 -3.79 -4.76 4.90
CA ASP A 126 -4.86 -3.97 5.50
C ASP A 126 -4.34 -2.55 5.75
N ILE A 127 -5.17 -1.52 5.53
CA ILE A 127 -4.86 -0.17 6.00
C ILE A 127 -5.50 -0.02 7.38
N VAL A 128 -4.68 0.18 8.40
CA VAL A 128 -5.12 0.27 9.79
C VAL A 128 -4.90 1.68 10.31
N THR A 129 -5.98 2.33 10.74
CA THR A 129 -5.91 3.64 11.40
C THR A 129 -5.54 3.46 12.86
N THR A 130 -4.34 3.90 13.26
CA THR A 130 -3.94 3.96 14.67
C THR A 130 -4.76 5.02 15.40
N GLY A 131 -4.99 4.82 16.70
CA GLY A 131 -5.90 5.66 17.48
C GLY A 131 -7.40 5.43 17.22
N SER A 132 -7.78 4.45 16.38
CA SER A 132 -9.18 4.02 16.26
C SER A 132 -9.63 3.24 17.51
N GLU A 133 -10.94 3.20 17.77
CA GLU A 133 -11.51 2.47 18.93
C GLU A 133 -11.26 0.96 18.90
N LYS A 134 -10.86 0.41 17.74
CA LYS A 134 -10.61 -1.02 17.58
C LYS A 134 -9.14 -1.35 17.88
N PRO A 135 -8.85 -2.24 18.83
CA PRO A 135 -7.48 -2.67 19.08
C PRO A 135 -6.92 -3.41 17.86
N LEU A 136 -5.62 -3.26 17.63
CA LEU A 136 -4.91 -4.03 16.61
C LEU A 136 -4.89 -5.51 17.03
N PRO A 137 -5.38 -6.45 16.19
CA PRO A 137 -5.24 -7.88 16.47
C PRO A 137 -3.77 -8.30 16.36
N LEU A 138 -3.06 -8.32 17.49
CA LEU A 138 -1.61 -8.52 17.55
C LEU A 138 -1.15 -9.84 16.91
N ASP A 139 -1.96 -10.90 17.01
CA ASP A 139 -1.64 -12.21 16.44
C ASP A 139 -1.93 -12.32 14.93
N GLN A 140 -2.61 -11.32 14.34
CA GLN A 140 -2.94 -11.33 12.92
C GLN A 140 -1.74 -10.92 12.07
N TYR A 141 -1.07 -9.82 12.43
CA TYR A 141 -0.07 -9.17 11.58
C TYR A 141 1.36 -9.58 11.93
N ARG A 142 2.08 -10.13 10.94
CA ARG A 142 3.52 -10.41 11.05
C ARG A 142 4.37 -9.20 10.66
N LEU A 143 3.83 -8.30 9.84
CA LEU A 143 4.52 -7.10 9.39
C LEU A 143 3.61 -5.88 9.56
N LEU A 144 4.09 -4.89 10.30
CA LEU A 144 3.48 -3.57 10.45
C LEU A 144 4.39 -2.57 9.76
N ILE A 145 3.85 -1.81 8.81
CA ILE A 145 4.58 -0.78 8.08
C ILE A 145 3.98 0.57 8.44
N ALA A 146 4.82 1.52 8.86
CA ALA A 146 4.41 2.87 9.22
C ALA A 146 5.10 3.91 8.30
N PRO A 147 4.56 4.17 7.09
CA PRO A 147 5.11 5.16 6.17
C PRO A 147 5.01 6.56 6.76
N ASN A 148 6.15 7.14 7.14
CA ASN A 148 6.29 8.47 7.74
C ASN A 148 5.19 8.77 8.76
N LEU A 149 4.96 7.82 9.68
CA LEU A 149 4.02 7.99 10.79
C LEU A 149 4.60 9.02 11.77
N PHE A 150 4.41 10.28 11.41
CA PHE A 150 5.09 11.46 11.92
C PHE A 150 4.76 11.76 13.38
N ALA A 151 3.52 11.47 13.77
CA ALA A 151 3.00 11.67 15.10
C ALA A 151 2.53 10.35 15.70
N ILE A 152 2.93 10.12 16.96
CA ILE A 152 2.52 8.94 17.73
C ILE A 152 2.03 9.35 19.11
N SER A 153 0.87 8.84 19.52
CA SER A 153 0.39 8.92 20.90
C SER A 153 1.09 7.87 21.77
N GLU A 154 0.95 7.99 23.09
CA GLU A 154 1.48 6.98 24.02
C GLU A 154 0.78 5.63 23.82
N GLU A 155 -0.53 5.65 23.58
CA GLU A 155 -1.34 4.46 23.32
C GLU A 155 -0.89 3.76 22.02
N THR A 156 -0.65 4.52 20.95
CA THR A 156 -0.09 3.97 19.70
C THR A 156 1.31 3.41 19.94
N ALA A 157 2.16 4.08 20.73
CA ALA A 157 3.49 3.56 21.06
C ALA A 157 3.42 2.24 21.85
N GLN A 158 2.52 2.12 22.82
CA GLN A 158 2.28 0.90 23.59
C GLN A 158 1.77 -0.24 22.70
N LEU A 159 0.84 0.06 21.79
CA LEU A 159 0.31 -0.88 20.81
C LEU A 159 1.43 -1.45 19.91
N LEU A 160 2.29 -0.57 19.37
CA LEU A 160 3.40 -0.96 18.50
C LEU A 160 4.45 -1.79 19.25
N ARG A 161 4.78 -1.39 20.49
CA ARG A 161 5.63 -2.20 21.36
C ARG A 161 5.05 -3.60 21.54
N ALA A 162 3.77 -3.70 21.90
CA ALA A 162 3.11 -4.98 22.11
C ALA A 162 3.15 -5.84 20.84
N ALA A 163 2.92 -5.26 19.66
CA ALA A 163 3.02 -5.99 18.40
C ALA A 163 4.42 -6.59 18.17
N VAL A 164 5.48 -5.81 18.40
CA VAL A 164 6.88 -6.28 18.29
C VAL A 164 7.17 -7.36 19.34
N GLU A 165 6.69 -7.21 20.58
CA GLU A 165 6.84 -8.22 21.63
C GLU A 165 6.17 -9.56 21.28
N HIS A 166 5.06 -9.51 20.54
CA HIS A 166 4.34 -10.69 20.04
C HIS A 166 4.97 -11.31 18.78
N GLY A 167 6.04 -10.72 18.25
CA GLY A 167 6.80 -11.29 17.14
C GLY A 167 6.64 -10.59 15.80
N ALA A 168 5.92 -9.46 15.75
CA ALA A 168 5.79 -8.72 14.51
C ALA A 168 7.09 -7.99 14.13
N HIS A 169 7.29 -7.80 12.84
CA HIS A 169 8.25 -6.86 12.28
C HIS A 169 7.61 -5.48 12.17
N LEU A 170 8.14 -4.48 12.87
CA LEU A 170 7.77 -3.08 12.70
C LEU A 170 8.75 -2.37 11.76
N TRP A 171 8.29 -2.07 10.56
CA TRP A 171 9.01 -1.32 9.53
C TRP A 171 8.55 0.14 9.53
N VAL A 172 9.47 1.09 9.63
CA VAL A 172 9.17 2.52 9.63
C VAL A 172 10.10 3.27 8.69
N ASP A 173 9.60 4.35 8.09
CA ASP A 173 10.42 5.30 7.35
C ASP A 173 10.21 6.76 7.76
N GLY A 174 10.99 7.66 7.17
CA GLY A 174 10.86 9.09 7.35
C GLY A 174 11.14 9.56 8.78
N LEU A 175 10.35 10.53 9.21
CA LEU A 175 10.48 11.18 10.52
C LEU A 175 9.56 10.52 11.56
N PHE A 176 9.54 9.18 11.55
CA PHE A 176 8.70 8.35 12.41
C PHE A 176 8.73 8.80 13.88
N GLY A 177 7.54 9.05 14.42
CA GLY A 177 7.34 9.41 15.83
C GLY A 177 8.03 10.69 16.29
N LEU A 178 8.36 11.62 15.37
CA LEU A 178 8.97 12.91 15.73
C LEU A 178 8.12 13.69 16.72
N LYS A 179 6.79 13.60 16.62
CA LYS A 179 5.86 14.41 17.41
C LYS A 179 4.84 13.58 18.18
N SER A 180 4.31 14.17 19.24
CA SER A 180 3.04 13.77 19.84
C SER A 180 1.86 14.27 18.99
N PRO A 181 0.62 13.80 19.26
CA PRO A 181 -0.61 14.33 18.66
C PRO A 181 -0.75 15.85 18.72
N THR A 182 -0.27 16.45 19.82
CA THR A 182 -0.30 17.91 20.03
C THR A 182 0.82 18.67 19.32
N GLY A 183 1.65 17.98 18.54
CA GLY A 183 2.77 18.56 17.79
C GLY A 183 4.04 18.81 18.61
N ARG A 184 4.12 18.28 19.84
CA ARG A 184 5.30 18.42 20.71
C ARG A 184 6.33 17.35 20.38
N ILE A 185 7.61 17.73 20.27
CA ILE A 185 8.70 16.77 20.18
C ILE A 185 8.98 16.22 21.60
N SER A 186 8.97 14.90 21.73
CA SER A 186 9.26 14.20 22.98
C SER A 186 10.54 13.40 22.82
N GLN A 187 11.51 13.62 23.71
CA GLN A 187 12.78 12.90 23.70
C GLN A 187 12.72 11.71 24.68
N PRO A 188 13.41 10.59 24.38
CA PRO A 188 14.08 10.30 23.09
C PRO A 188 13.05 10.15 21.96
N VAL A 189 13.46 10.32 20.70
CA VAL A 189 12.58 10.16 19.53
C VAL A 189 12.82 8.81 18.85
N PRO A 190 11.79 7.97 18.62
CA PRO A 190 10.40 8.11 19.08
C PRO A 190 10.26 7.89 20.59
N ALA A 191 9.38 8.65 21.21
CA ALA A 191 9.08 8.48 22.63
C ALA A 191 8.44 7.10 22.87
N HIS A 192 8.78 6.49 24.02
CA HIS A 192 8.31 5.16 24.45
C HIS A 192 8.69 3.98 23.53
N LEU A 193 9.46 4.22 22.45
CA LEU A 193 9.87 3.19 21.49
C LEU A 193 11.37 3.18 21.19
N ALA A 194 12.16 4.15 21.68
CA ALA A 194 13.60 4.21 21.42
C ALA A 194 14.37 2.95 21.87
N ASP A 195 13.97 2.31 22.97
CA ASP A 195 14.50 1.02 23.43
C ASP A 195 14.06 -0.15 22.54
N VAL A 196 12.82 -0.13 22.03
CA VAL A 196 12.30 -1.14 21.09
C VAL A 196 13.07 -1.08 19.77
N PHE A 197 13.32 0.12 19.27
CA PHE A 197 14.15 0.35 18.09
C PHE A 197 15.64 0.17 18.36
N GLY A 198 16.09 0.17 19.61
CA GLY A 198 17.51 0.20 19.95
C GLY A 198 18.22 1.42 19.36
N ALA A 199 17.49 2.49 19.04
CA ALA A 199 17.97 3.68 18.37
C ALA A 199 17.06 4.87 18.64
N GLU A 200 17.65 6.07 18.64
CA GLU A 200 16.94 7.35 18.74
C GLU A 200 17.33 8.29 17.58
N MET A 201 16.41 9.13 17.12
CA MET A 201 16.71 10.20 16.17
C MET A 201 17.31 11.40 16.90
N LEU A 202 18.53 11.78 16.53
CA LEU A 202 19.25 12.93 17.09
C LEU A 202 18.86 14.24 16.42
N GLU A 203 18.77 14.21 15.10
CA GLU A 203 18.44 15.34 14.25
C GLU A 203 17.86 14.82 12.93
N PHE A 204 17.24 15.71 12.16
CA PHE A 204 16.91 15.45 10.77
C PHE A 204 17.37 16.61 9.90
N ARG A 205 17.79 16.31 8.68
CA ARG A 205 18.36 17.27 7.75
C ARG A 205 17.59 17.24 6.44
N LYS A 206 17.28 18.43 5.92
CA LYS A 206 16.75 18.58 4.57
C LYS A 206 17.84 18.28 3.55
N ILE A 207 17.47 17.56 2.51
CA ILE A 207 18.30 17.37 1.31
C ILE A 207 17.67 18.13 0.15
N ASP A 208 18.49 18.87 -0.60
CA ASP A 208 18.02 19.68 -1.74
C ASP A 208 17.91 18.88 -3.03
N LYS A 209 18.57 17.72 -3.09
CA LYS A 209 18.52 16.78 -4.21
C LYS A 209 18.13 15.42 -3.67
N VAL A 210 17.56 14.60 -4.55
CA VAL A 210 17.32 13.18 -4.29
C VAL A 210 18.62 12.54 -3.84
N LEU A 211 18.58 11.90 -2.68
CA LEU A 211 19.71 11.19 -2.11
C LEU A 211 19.74 9.77 -2.67
N GLU A 212 20.88 9.41 -3.23
CA GLU A 212 21.19 8.06 -3.71
C GLU A 212 22.21 7.42 -2.76
N ILE A 213 21.80 6.41 -2.00
CA ILE A 213 22.68 5.66 -1.10
C ILE A 213 22.43 4.15 -1.20
N LYS A 214 23.23 3.37 -0.49
CA LYS A 214 22.95 1.96 -0.24
C LYS A 214 22.55 1.75 1.22
N ILE A 215 21.51 0.97 1.44
CA ILE A 215 21.15 0.42 2.75
C ILE A 215 21.34 -1.10 2.66
N GLY A 216 22.32 -1.63 3.38
CA GLY A 216 22.89 -2.94 3.06
C GLY A 216 23.40 -2.96 1.62
N ASP A 217 22.96 -3.95 0.84
CA ASP A 217 23.29 -4.06 -0.58
C ASP A 217 22.28 -3.39 -1.51
N GLN A 218 21.17 -2.87 -0.97
CA GLN A 218 20.09 -2.31 -1.77
C GLN A 218 20.32 -0.83 -2.09
N PRO A 219 20.33 -0.43 -3.38
CA PRO A 219 20.31 0.97 -3.75
C PRO A 219 18.97 1.60 -3.39
N VAL A 220 19.02 2.81 -2.84
CA VAL A 220 17.86 3.54 -2.34
C VAL A 220 17.95 4.98 -2.78
N SER A 221 16.86 5.45 -3.39
CA SER A 221 16.65 6.81 -3.85
C SER A 221 15.56 7.46 -2.99
N ALA A 222 15.87 8.57 -2.31
CA ALA A 222 14.94 9.22 -1.39
C ALA A 222 15.04 10.75 -1.46
N PRO A 223 13.93 11.50 -1.63
CA PRO A 223 13.91 12.95 -1.50
C PRO A 223 13.67 13.38 -0.06
N GLY A 224 13.60 14.69 0.18
CA GLY A 224 12.99 15.25 1.38
C GLY A 224 13.95 15.39 2.55
N MET A 225 13.86 14.47 3.50
CA MET A 225 14.52 14.56 4.80
C MET A 225 15.29 13.28 5.14
N VAL A 226 16.37 13.45 5.89
CA VAL A 226 17.21 12.37 6.42
C VAL A 226 17.28 12.50 7.94
N ALA A 227 16.73 11.53 8.66
CA ALA A 227 16.87 11.35 10.10
C ALA A 227 18.22 10.69 10.42
N ILE A 228 18.98 11.31 11.33
CA ILE A 228 20.24 10.79 11.85
C ILE A 228 19.94 9.99 13.11
N LEU A 229 20.30 8.71 13.08
CA LEU A 229 20.02 7.76 14.15
C LEU A 229 21.27 7.55 15.01
N LYS A 230 21.08 7.57 16.33
CA LYS A 230 22.06 7.06 17.29
C LYS A 230 21.61 5.70 17.77
N CYS A 231 22.37 4.67 17.40
CA CYS A 231 22.11 3.30 17.82
C CYS A 231 22.63 3.07 19.25
N THR A 232 21.84 2.38 20.06
CA THR A 232 22.22 1.84 21.37
C THR A 232 22.40 0.33 21.27
N SER A 233 21.33 -0.41 20.97
CA SER A 233 21.35 -1.86 20.70
C SER A 233 21.13 -2.21 19.23
N ALA A 234 20.62 -1.28 18.43
CA ALA A 234 20.34 -1.51 17.03
C ALA A 234 21.62 -1.73 16.22
N LYS A 235 21.52 -2.60 15.21
CA LYS A 235 22.54 -2.79 14.19
C LYS A 235 22.33 -1.76 13.07
N PRO A 236 23.30 -0.89 12.77
CA PRO A 236 23.24 -0.01 11.60
C PRO A 236 23.12 -0.81 10.29
N LEU A 237 22.24 -0.35 9.40
CA LEU A 237 22.03 -0.91 8.06
C LEU A 237 22.53 0.02 6.95
N GLY A 238 22.54 1.34 7.18
CA GLY A 238 22.93 2.32 6.18
C GLY A 238 23.46 3.59 6.82
N ALA A 239 24.35 4.27 6.10
CA ALA A 239 24.96 5.51 6.56
C ALA A 239 25.02 6.56 5.45
N TRP A 240 24.93 7.83 5.84
CA TRP A 240 25.13 8.99 4.98
C TRP A 240 26.12 9.94 5.65
N ASN A 241 27.21 10.28 4.96
CA ASN A 241 28.31 11.09 5.50
C ASN A 241 28.87 10.56 6.85
N GLY A 242 28.95 9.24 6.99
CA GLY A 242 29.44 8.58 8.21
C GLY A 242 28.45 8.55 9.37
N LEU A 243 27.23 9.06 9.19
CA LEU A 243 26.17 9.05 10.18
C LEU A 243 25.14 7.95 9.86
N THR A 244 24.69 7.20 10.86
CA THR A 244 23.68 6.15 10.66
C THR A 244 22.34 6.77 10.27
N VAL A 245 21.73 6.26 9.20
CA VAL A 245 20.42 6.70 8.69
C VAL A 245 19.43 5.56 8.53
N ALA A 246 19.87 4.32 8.71
CA ALA A 246 18.99 3.17 8.80
C ALA A 246 19.54 2.16 9.80
N ALA A 247 18.67 1.52 10.56
CA ALA A 247 19.05 0.53 11.57
C ALA A 247 17.96 -0.52 11.76
N THR A 248 18.35 -1.67 12.28
CA THR A 248 17.42 -2.74 12.69
C THR A 248 17.75 -3.23 14.08
N ASN A 249 16.73 -3.65 14.83
CA ASN A 249 16.90 -4.18 16.17
C ASN A 249 15.98 -5.37 16.40
N GLN A 250 16.51 -6.42 17.02
CA GLN A 250 15.70 -7.50 17.57
C GLN A 250 15.20 -7.05 18.95
N PHE A 251 13.90 -7.09 19.17
CA PHE A 251 13.30 -6.74 20.46
C PHE A 251 12.28 -7.79 20.86
N ALA A 252 12.52 -8.46 21.99
CA ALA A 252 11.78 -9.65 22.39
C ALA A 252 11.70 -10.65 21.22
N LYS A 253 10.49 -11.01 20.77
CA LYS A 253 10.27 -11.96 19.68
C LYS A 253 10.30 -11.32 18.29
N GLY A 254 10.15 -10.01 18.20
CA GLY A 254 9.98 -9.29 16.95
C GLY A 254 11.21 -8.50 16.52
N ILE A 255 11.04 -7.81 15.40
CA ILE A 255 12.10 -7.05 14.74
C ILE A 255 11.60 -5.63 14.53
N THR A 256 12.50 -4.65 14.60
CA THR A 256 12.24 -3.31 14.09
C THR A 256 13.21 -2.98 12.96
N THR A 257 12.73 -2.24 11.97
CA THR A 257 13.58 -1.62 10.95
C THR A 257 13.19 -0.16 10.81
N TRP A 258 14.13 0.73 11.04
CA TRP A 258 13.97 2.16 10.85
C TRP A 258 14.82 2.60 9.66
N VAL A 259 14.17 3.01 8.58
CA VAL A 259 14.81 3.72 7.48
C VAL A 259 14.57 5.21 7.66
N GLY A 260 15.53 5.93 8.23
CA GLY A 260 15.48 7.37 8.47
C GLY A 260 15.51 8.23 7.20
N LEU A 261 15.02 7.73 6.07
CA LEU A 261 14.84 8.47 4.83
C LEU A 261 13.34 8.58 4.58
N THR A 262 12.86 9.72 4.09
CA THR A 262 11.47 9.87 3.64
C THR A 262 11.23 9.14 2.31
N LEU A 263 11.36 7.81 2.29
CA LEU A 263 11.13 6.98 1.09
C LEU A 263 9.72 7.19 0.56
N SER A 264 8.75 7.25 1.46
CA SER A 264 7.35 7.56 1.21
C SER A 264 7.12 8.84 0.41
N GLU A 265 8.02 9.83 0.48
CA GLU A 265 7.94 11.08 -0.30
C GLU A 265 8.51 10.92 -1.73
N GLY A 266 9.21 9.82 -2.03
CA GLY A 266 9.79 9.50 -3.33
C GLY A 266 8.79 9.17 -4.44
N GLU A 267 9.28 9.15 -5.67
CA GLU A 267 8.54 8.69 -6.84
C GLU A 267 8.10 7.23 -6.67
N GLU A 268 6.94 6.85 -7.21
CA GLU A 268 6.34 5.52 -7.01
C GLU A 268 7.32 4.38 -7.30
N LYS A 269 8.09 4.49 -8.39
CA LYS A 269 9.08 3.49 -8.79
C LYS A 269 10.20 3.35 -7.75
N ALA A 270 10.74 4.47 -7.25
CA ALA A 270 11.79 4.48 -6.25
C ALA A 270 11.29 3.90 -4.91
N VAL A 271 10.05 4.22 -4.50
CA VAL A 271 9.43 3.62 -3.30
C VAL A 271 9.31 2.11 -3.48
N HIS A 272 8.80 1.66 -4.64
CA HIS A 272 8.66 0.23 -4.92
C HIS A 272 10.00 -0.50 -4.88
N GLU A 273 11.04 0.02 -5.54
CA GLU A 273 12.38 -0.59 -5.56
C GLU A 273 12.97 -0.66 -4.15
N ALA A 274 12.91 0.43 -3.38
CA ALA A 274 13.43 0.49 -2.02
C ALA A 274 12.69 -0.48 -1.08
N VAL A 275 11.35 -0.43 -1.06
CA VAL A 275 10.53 -1.31 -0.21
C VAL A 275 10.73 -2.76 -0.60
N SER A 276 10.70 -3.09 -1.89
CA SER A 276 10.86 -4.47 -2.36
C SER A 276 12.24 -5.03 -2.09
N GLY A 277 13.28 -4.21 -2.23
CA GLY A 277 14.66 -4.63 -1.98
C GLY A 277 14.93 -4.83 -0.49
N LEU A 278 14.53 -3.86 0.33
CA LEU A 278 14.90 -3.84 1.75
C LEU A 278 13.99 -4.72 2.61
N LEU A 279 12.72 -4.87 2.26
CA LEU A 279 11.77 -5.68 3.03
C LEU A 279 11.93 -7.17 2.74
N ARG A 280 12.37 -7.55 1.53
CA ARG A 280 12.44 -8.95 1.07
C ARG A 280 13.15 -9.88 2.05
N PRO A 281 14.32 -9.55 2.64
CA PRO A 281 14.99 -10.43 3.61
C PRO A 281 14.18 -10.69 4.90
N TYR A 282 13.19 -9.85 5.19
CA TYR A 282 12.35 -9.92 6.39
C TYR A 282 10.94 -10.46 6.10
N ALA A 283 10.59 -10.65 4.84
CA ALA A 283 9.26 -11.05 4.41
C ALA A 283 9.29 -12.34 3.57
N GLU A 284 10.34 -13.15 3.65
CA GLU A 284 10.47 -14.39 2.86
C GLU A 284 9.32 -15.37 3.13
N ASP A 285 8.91 -15.52 4.40
CA ASP A 285 7.78 -16.34 4.80
C ASP A 285 6.45 -15.81 4.25
N LEU A 286 6.26 -14.49 4.28
CA LEU A 286 5.09 -13.83 3.71
C LEU A 286 5.04 -13.97 2.19
N LEU A 287 6.19 -13.81 1.52
CA LEU A 287 6.32 -13.94 0.08
C LEU A 287 6.11 -15.39 -0.38
N ALA A 288 6.47 -16.38 0.45
CA ALA A 288 6.17 -17.80 0.19
C ALA A 288 4.67 -18.11 0.26
N GLU A 289 3.88 -17.33 1.01
CA GLU A 289 2.42 -17.44 1.07
C GLU A 289 1.71 -16.76 -0.12
N VAL A 290 2.40 -15.93 -0.91
CA VAL A 290 1.82 -15.25 -2.08
C VAL A 290 1.44 -16.29 -3.13
N PRO A 291 0.16 -16.35 -3.53
CA PRO A 291 -0.22 -17.26 -4.60
C PRO A 291 0.49 -16.86 -5.89
N LEU A 292 1.20 -17.84 -6.48
CA LEU A 292 2.08 -17.66 -7.64
C LEU A 292 3.41 -16.93 -7.34
N ALA A 293 4.08 -17.26 -6.22
CA ALA A 293 5.44 -16.79 -5.91
C ALA A 293 6.49 -17.05 -7.03
N GLU A 294 6.19 -17.97 -7.96
CA GLU A 294 6.98 -18.23 -9.18
C GLU A 294 6.82 -17.15 -10.26
N MET A 295 5.79 -16.31 -10.18
CA MET A 295 5.73 -15.10 -10.98
C MET A 295 6.80 -14.16 -10.43
N GLU A 296 7.89 -14.03 -11.20
CA GLU A 296 8.89 -12.99 -10.97
C GLU A 296 8.18 -11.68 -10.58
N PRO A 297 8.62 -10.98 -9.52
CA PRO A 297 8.12 -9.68 -9.11
C PRO A 297 8.10 -8.77 -10.33
N SER A 298 6.94 -8.73 -10.95
CA SER A 298 6.71 -8.03 -12.19
C SER A 298 5.98 -6.77 -11.78
N ASP A 299 6.05 -5.74 -12.62
CA ASP A 299 5.28 -4.52 -12.42
C ASP A 299 3.74 -4.76 -12.35
N LEU A 300 3.26 -6.00 -12.29
CA LEU A 300 1.87 -6.39 -12.13
C LEU A 300 1.36 -6.10 -10.72
N LEU A 301 0.06 -5.84 -10.61
CA LEU A 301 -0.65 -5.70 -9.34
C LEU A 301 -1.56 -6.90 -9.14
N THR A 302 -1.50 -7.52 -7.97
CA THR A 302 -2.39 -8.64 -7.64
C THR A 302 -3.35 -8.32 -6.50
N ARG A 303 -4.45 -9.08 -6.43
CA ARG A 303 -5.34 -9.24 -5.27
C ARG A 303 -5.88 -10.67 -5.26
N VAL A 304 -6.09 -11.21 -4.06
CA VAL A 304 -6.56 -12.59 -3.88
C VAL A 304 -7.82 -12.60 -3.03
N MET A 305 -8.76 -13.47 -3.38
CA MET A 305 -9.91 -13.81 -2.56
C MET A 305 -9.92 -15.31 -2.24
N ASP A 306 -10.33 -15.65 -1.03
CA ASP A 306 -10.69 -17.01 -0.62
C ASP A 306 -12.16 -17.26 -0.94
N ALA A 307 -12.46 -18.31 -1.69
CA ALA A 307 -13.80 -18.70 -2.13
C ALA A 307 -14.03 -20.20 -1.83
N GLY A 308 -14.20 -20.52 -0.55
CA GLY A 308 -14.30 -21.90 -0.08
C GLY A 308 -12.96 -22.62 -0.12
N ASP A 309 -12.89 -23.71 -0.88
CA ASP A 309 -11.67 -24.49 -1.14
C ASP A 309 -10.80 -23.91 -2.27
N LYS A 310 -11.30 -22.89 -2.97
CA LYS A 310 -10.63 -22.23 -4.10
C LYS A 310 -10.11 -20.86 -3.72
N LYS A 311 -9.13 -20.39 -4.49
CA LYS A 311 -8.70 -18.99 -4.47
C LYS A 311 -9.00 -18.34 -5.81
N LEU A 312 -9.42 -17.07 -5.77
CA LEU A 312 -9.53 -16.22 -6.95
C LEU A 312 -8.38 -15.24 -6.92
N ILE A 313 -7.81 -14.94 -8.08
CA ILE A 313 -6.80 -13.89 -8.23
C ILE A 313 -7.21 -12.93 -9.32
N LEU A 314 -7.08 -11.64 -9.02
CA LEU A 314 -7.10 -10.55 -9.99
C LEU A 314 -5.66 -10.12 -10.21
N VAL A 315 -5.22 -10.13 -11.48
CA VAL A 315 -3.92 -9.61 -11.89
C VAL A 315 -4.12 -8.47 -12.87
N MET A 316 -3.37 -7.39 -12.70
CA MET A 316 -3.41 -6.21 -13.56
C MET A 316 -2.02 -5.82 -14.01
N ASN A 317 -1.90 -5.38 -15.26
CA ASN A 317 -0.72 -4.72 -15.77
C ASN A 317 -0.93 -3.19 -15.73
N PRO A 318 -0.33 -2.46 -14.78
CA PRO A 318 -0.44 -1.01 -14.71
C PRO A 318 0.51 -0.29 -15.68
N GLY A 319 1.40 -1.00 -16.38
CA GLY A 319 2.39 -0.40 -17.27
C GLY A 319 1.88 -0.21 -18.70
N ASP A 320 2.70 0.48 -19.49
CA ASP A 320 2.41 0.84 -20.89
C ASP A 320 2.85 -0.23 -21.89
N GLU A 321 3.56 -1.27 -21.42
CA GLU A 321 4.04 -2.38 -22.23
C GLU A 321 3.38 -3.71 -21.82
N PRO A 322 3.12 -4.63 -22.78
CA PRO A 322 2.58 -5.95 -22.46
C PRO A 322 3.50 -6.74 -21.52
N ARG A 323 2.91 -7.54 -20.62
CA ARG A 323 3.67 -8.35 -19.65
C ARG A 323 3.35 -9.84 -19.79
N PRO A 324 4.37 -10.74 -19.75
CA PRO A 324 4.14 -12.17 -19.77
C PRO A 324 3.50 -12.65 -18.46
N SER A 325 2.68 -13.69 -18.53
CA SER A 325 1.95 -14.24 -17.38
C SER A 325 1.73 -15.76 -17.47
N PRO A 326 2.76 -16.57 -17.79
CA PRO A 326 2.60 -18.00 -18.09
C PRO A 326 1.95 -18.80 -16.95
N ALA A 327 2.02 -18.31 -15.71
CA ALA A 327 1.36 -18.87 -14.54
C ALA A 327 -0.16 -19.08 -14.69
N PHE A 328 -0.81 -18.39 -15.64
CA PHE A 328 -2.25 -18.54 -15.92
C PHE A 328 -2.57 -19.41 -17.13
N ALA A 329 -1.58 -19.92 -17.87
CA ALA A 329 -1.77 -20.66 -19.12
C ALA A 329 -2.73 -21.85 -18.98
N GLU A 330 -2.65 -22.55 -17.85
CA GLU A 330 -3.44 -23.74 -17.55
C GLU A 330 -4.53 -23.49 -16.49
N ARG A 331 -4.74 -22.22 -16.12
CA ARG A 331 -5.73 -21.85 -15.10
C ARG A 331 -7.09 -21.58 -15.72
N ARG A 332 -8.16 -21.86 -14.97
CA ARG A 332 -9.52 -21.47 -15.38
C ARG A 332 -9.64 -19.94 -15.30
N ILE A 333 -9.77 -19.31 -16.46
CA ILE A 333 -10.01 -17.87 -16.57
C ILE A 333 -11.50 -17.58 -16.46
N LEU A 334 -11.88 -16.67 -15.57
CA LEU A 334 -13.27 -16.21 -15.43
C LEU A 334 -13.55 -15.03 -16.34
N ALA A 335 -12.60 -14.09 -16.42
CA ALA A 335 -12.68 -12.94 -17.30
C ALA A 335 -11.29 -12.35 -17.54
N ALA A 336 -11.14 -11.65 -18.66
CA ALA A 336 -9.96 -10.87 -18.98
C ALA A 336 -10.36 -9.63 -19.78
N SER A 337 -9.56 -8.57 -19.66
CA SER A 337 -9.71 -7.38 -20.48
C SER A 337 -9.41 -7.66 -21.94
N GLU A 338 -9.94 -6.82 -22.83
CA GLU A 338 -9.56 -6.85 -24.25
C GLU A 338 -8.03 -6.81 -24.44
N GLY A 339 -7.52 -7.67 -25.32
CA GLY A 339 -6.09 -7.80 -25.61
C GLY A 339 -5.27 -8.61 -24.59
N THR A 340 -5.86 -9.00 -23.46
CA THR A 340 -5.22 -9.88 -22.47
C THR A 340 -5.53 -11.34 -22.75
N THR A 341 -4.52 -12.18 -22.61
CA THR A 341 -4.60 -13.64 -22.72
C THR A 341 -4.03 -14.28 -21.45
N PRO A 342 -4.26 -15.59 -21.19
CA PRO A 342 -3.66 -16.27 -20.06
C PRO A 342 -2.12 -16.16 -20.03
N ASN A 343 -1.47 -16.08 -21.18
CA ASN A 343 -0.01 -16.02 -21.28
C ASN A 343 0.56 -14.59 -21.27
N ARG A 344 -0.28 -13.56 -21.44
CA ARG A 344 0.17 -12.20 -21.66
C ARG A 344 -0.91 -11.17 -21.31
N LEU A 345 -0.62 -10.26 -20.37
CA LEU A 345 -1.45 -9.10 -20.06
C LEU A 345 -1.10 -7.92 -20.97
N ALA A 346 -2.12 -7.32 -21.60
CA ALA A 346 -1.98 -6.08 -22.35
C ALA A 346 -1.63 -4.89 -21.41
N PRO A 347 -1.10 -3.78 -21.95
CA PRO A 347 -0.99 -2.51 -21.22
C PRO A 347 -2.33 -2.08 -20.63
N GLY A 348 -2.37 -1.74 -19.34
CA GLY A 348 -3.61 -1.46 -18.62
C GLY A 348 -4.58 -2.64 -18.50
N GLY A 349 -4.19 -3.83 -18.95
CA GLY A 349 -5.01 -5.03 -19.01
C GLY A 349 -5.13 -5.72 -17.66
N TRP A 350 -6.15 -6.57 -17.53
CA TRP A 350 -6.43 -7.34 -16.32
C TRP A 350 -6.95 -8.74 -16.65
N LEU A 351 -6.80 -9.67 -15.71
CA LEU A 351 -7.27 -11.05 -15.82
C LEU A 351 -7.69 -11.57 -14.44
N ILE A 352 -8.75 -12.37 -14.42
CA ILE A 352 -9.27 -13.06 -13.25
C ILE A 352 -9.19 -14.57 -13.48
N ALA A 353 -8.54 -15.27 -12.56
CA ALA A 353 -8.38 -16.72 -12.61
C ALA A 353 -8.76 -17.40 -11.29
N VAL A 354 -9.14 -18.67 -11.40
CA VAL A 354 -9.20 -19.60 -10.27
C VAL A 354 -7.84 -20.26 -10.11
N LEU A 355 -7.30 -20.23 -8.89
CA LEU A 355 -6.01 -20.81 -8.51
C LEU A 355 -6.13 -22.23 -7.97
#